data_AF-A0A1E7I390-F1
#
_entry.id   AF-A0A1E7I390-F1
#
_cell.length_a   1.000
_cell.length_b   1.000
_cell.length_c   1.000
_cell.angle_alpha   90.00
_cell.angle_beta   90.00
_cell.angle_gamma   90.00
#
_symmetry.space_group_name_H-M   'P 1'
#
loop_
_entity.id
_entity.type
_entity.pdbx_description
1 polymer ?
#
loop_
_entity_poly.entity_id
_entity_poly.type
_entity_poly.pdbx_seq_one_letter_code
_entity_poly.pdbx_strand_id
1 'polypeptide(L)'
;MVMRCTNQERKDYKNYGGRDISVCDRWLNSFENFLEDMGEKPVELTIGRKNNNGNYEPNNCKWETMSEQCNNKRVSVRQKWFYGYGPNGEMIIDNNQAKTGVFFDLNNAHISSCLLGKLKQHKGWTFQTIT
;
A
#
# COMPACT_ATOMS: atom_id res chain seq x y z
N MET A 1 11.70 15.07 0.17
CA MET A 1 11.05 14.34 1.28
C MET A 1 10.54 15.29 2.36
N VAL A 2 11.40 16.12 2.95
CA VAL A 2 11.07 17.05 4.05
C VAL A 2 9.95 18.02 3.67
N MET A 3 10.12 18.80 2.59
CA MET A 3 9.16 19.85 2.21
C MET A 3 7.72 19.37 2.02
N ARG A 4 7.50 18.16 1.47
CA ARG A 4 6.14 17.62 1.30
C ARG A 4 5.47 17.23 2.63
N CYS A 5 6.25 17.02 3.68
CA CYS A 5 5.75 16.67 5.01
C CYS A 5 5.57 17.90 5.92
N THR A 6 6.35 18.97 5.71
CA THR A 6 6.39 20.13 6.62
C THR A 6 5.77 21.41 6.05
N ASN A 7 5.77 21.60 4.73
CA ASN A 7 5.26 22.83 4.12
C ASN A 7 3.79 22.69 3.72
N GLN A 8 2.89 23.31 4.50
CA GLN A 8 1.44 23.29 4.29
C GLN A 8 0.98 23.98 3.00
N GLU A 9 1.75 24.92 2.47
CA GLU A 9 1.42 25.67 1.25
C GLU A 9 1.63 24.82 -0.02
N ARG A 10 2.34 23.69 0.10
CA ARG A 10 2.57 22.82 -1.04
C ARG A 10 1.30 22.07 -1.45
N LYS A 11 1.03 22.05 -2.76
CA LYS A 11 -0.09 21.31 -3.37
C LYS A 11 -0.15 19.81 -3.00
N ASP A 12 1.01 19.20 -2.73
CA ASP A 12 1.14 17.80 -2.37
C ASP A 12 1.09 17.54 -0.85
N TYR A 13 1.10 18.57 0.00
CA TYR A 13 1.07 18.43 1.47
C TYR A 13 -0.06 17.55 1.97
N LYS A 14 -1.28 17.72 1.42
CA LYS A 14 -2.47 16.91 1.74
C LYS A 14 -2.27 15.40 1.59
N ASN A 15 -1.30 14.96 0.78
CA ASN A 15 -1.02 13.54 0.55
C ASN A 15 0.07 12.99 1.50
N TYR A 16 0.75 13.87 2.23
CA TYR A 16 1.86 13.55 3.13
C TYR A 16 1.61 14.20 4.49
N GLY A 17 2.13 15.42 4.74
CA GLY A 17 2.00 16.08 6.04
C GLY A 17 0.56 16.21 6.54
N GLY A 18 -0.41 16.42 5.63
CA GLY A 18 -1.84 16.45 5.98
C GLY A 18 -2.46 15.09 6.35
N ARG A 19 -1.67 14.01 6.33
CA ARG A 19 -2.02 12.66 6.79
C ARG A 19 -1.13 12.21 7.95
N ASP A 20 -0.54 13.17 8.67
CA ASP A 20 0.39 12.92 9.79
C ASP A 20 1.63 12.12 9.41
N ILE A 21 2.02 12.17 8.13
CA ILE A 21 3.28 11.58 7.66
C ILE A 21 4.40 12.59 7.91
N SER A 22 5.37 12.19 8.72
CA SER A 22 6.56 12.98 9.04
C SER A 22 7.85 12.35 8.51
N VAL A 23 8.95 13.05 8.71
CA VAL A 23 10.32 12.54 8.57
C VAL A 23 10.86 12.35 9.98
N CYS A 24 11.53 11.23 10.26
CA CYS A 24 12.11 11.02 11.57
C CYS A 24 13.15 12.12 11.89
N ASP A 25 13.27 12.50 13.16
CA ASP A 25 14.13 13.61 13.60
C ASP A 25 15.59 13.41 13.19
N ARG A 26 16.06 12.15 13.20
CA ARG A 26 17.41 11.78 12.77
C ARG A 26 17.74 12.22 11.34
N TRP A 27 16.79 12.05 10.41
CA TRP A 27 16.95 12.46 9.01
C TRP A 27 16.58 13.92 8.78
N LEU A 28 15.69 14.48 9.61
CA LEU A 28 15.31 15.89 9.51
C LEU A 28 16.48 16.82 9.84
N ASN A 29 17.34 16.39 10.78
CA ASN A 29 18.43 17.21 11.30
C ASN A 29 19.81 16.93 10.66
N SER A 30 19.97 15.85 9.89
CA SER A 30 21.25 15.54 9.23
C SER A 30 21.04 14.67 7.98
N PHE A 31 21.62 15.13 6.86
CA PHE A 31 21.65 14.36 5.63
C PHE A 31 22.62 13.17 5.71
N GLU A 32 23.70 13.31 6.49
CA GLU A 32 24.69 12.27 6.72
C GLU A 32 24.05 11.05 7.39
N ASN A 33 23.17 11.26 8.38
CA ASN A 33 22.40 10.17 8.98
C ASN A 33 21.46 9.50 7.98
N PHE A 34 20.86 10.28 7.07
CA PHE A 34 20.05 9.71 5.99
C PHE A 34 20.91 8.85 5.06
N LEU A 35 22.12 9.32 4.70
CA LEU A 35 23.05 8.59 3.85
C LEU A 35 23.59 7.33 4.54
N GLU A 36 23.87 7.39 5.84
CA GLU A 36 24.27 6.23 6.64
C GLU A 36 23.19 5.16 6.67
N ASP A 37 21.93 5.56 6.89
CA ASP A 37 20.81 4.63 7.03
C ASP A 37 20.32 4.06 5.68
N MET A 38 20.39 4.84 4.60
CA MET A 38 19.86 4.45 3.27
C MET A 38 20.94 4.01 2.28
N GLY A 39 22.20 4.35 2.53
CA GLY A 39 23.29 4.22 1.57
C GLY A 39 23.19 5.19 0.39
N GLU A 40 24.19 5.13 -0.49
CA GLU A 40 24.17 5.87 -1.75
C GLU A 40 22.99 5.45 -2.60
N LYS A 41 22.36 6.44 -3.24
CA LYS A 41 21.25 6.20 -4.16
C LYS A 41 21.75 5.37 -5.36
N PRO A 42 21.19 4.18 -5.61
CA PRO A 42 21.49 3.43 -6.82
C PRO A 42 20.93 4.13 -8.07
N VAL A 43 21.53 3.84 -9.22
CA VAL A 43 21.11 4.38 -10.53
C VAL A 43 19.62 4.07 -10.77
N GLU A 44 18.88 5.04 -11.31
CA GLU A 44 17.45 4.94 -11.66
C GLU A 44 16.46 4.71 -10.50
N LEU A 45 16.93 4.56 -9.26
CA LEU A 45 16.05 4.38 -8.10
C LEU A 45 15.66 5.71 -7.44
N THR A 46 14.56 5.68 -6.70
CA THR A 46 14.07 6.82 -5.92
C THR A 46 13.59 6.38 -4.55
N ILE A 47 13.54 7.31 -3.60
CA ILE A 47 13.10 6.99 -2.25
C ILE A 47 11.61 6.65 -2.21
N GLY A 48 11.31 5.39 -1.90
CA GLY A 48 9.97 4.87 -1.70
C GLY A 48 9.64 4.62 -0.23
N ARG A 49 8.41 4.16 0.03
CA ARG A 49 7.97 3.72 1.36
C ARG A 49 7.27 2.37 1.23
N LYS A 50 7.64 1.42 2.08
CA LYS A 50 7.02 0.09 2.17
C LYS A 50 5.57 0.21 2.64
N ASN A 51 5.32 1.04 3.66
CA ASN A 51 4.00 1.42 4.11
C ASN A 51 3.71 2.89 3.73
N ASN A 52 2.77 3.09 2.82
CA ASN A 52 2.34 4.42 2.35
C ASN A 52 1.67 5.31 3.40
N ASN A 53 1.21 4.72 4.50
CA ASN A 53 0.69 5.45 5.66
C ASN A 53 1.76 5.73 6.71
N GLY A 54 2.98 5.17 6.56
CA GLY A 54 4.08 5.37 7.52
C GLY A 54 4.96 6.57 7.19
N ASN A 55 5.81 6.91 8.16
CA ASN A 55 6.77 8.03 8.11
C ASN A 55 7.96 7.73 7.19
N TYR A 56 8.76 8.76 6.93
CA TYR A 56 10.08 8.58 6.34
C TYR A 56 11.09 8.26 7.44
N GLU A 57 11.49 6.99 7.50
CA GLU A 57 12.41 6.45 8.50
C GLU A 57 13.10 5.19 7.94
N PRO A 58 14.25 4.76 8.48
CA PRO A 58 15.04 3.66 7.94
C PRO A 58 14.24 2.37 7.73
N ASN A 59 13.35 2.05 8.67
CA ASN A 59 12.56 0.83 8.62
C ASN A 59 11.46 0.86 7.54
N ASN A 60 10.90 2.04 7.27
CA ASN A 60 9.79 2.20 6.32
C ASN A 60 10.25 2.59 4.91
N CYS A 61 11.46 3.11 4.73
CA CYS A 61 11.97 3.52 3.43
C CYS A 61 12.81 2.44 2.75
N LYS A 62 12.84 2.50 1.42
CA LYS A 62 13.77 1.74 0.57
C LYS A 62 13.96 2.47 -0.76
N TRP A 63 15.04 2.15 -1.47
CA TRP A 63 15.19 2.53 -2.86
C TRP A 63 14.22 1.72 -3.72
N GLU A 64 13.40 2.41 -4.51
CA GLU A 64 12.37 1.82 -5.37
C GLU A 64 12.51 2.34 -6.80
N THR A 65 12.26 1.45 -7.76
CA THR A 65 12.06 1.80 -9.16
C THR A 65 10.77 2.59 -9.33
N MET A 66 10.65 3.34 -10.43
CA MET A 66 9.39 4.02 -10.77
C MET A 66 8.21 3.05 -10.91
N SER A 67 8.48 1.83 -11.38
CA SER A 67 7.46 0.77 -11.50
C SER A 67 6.98 0.32 -10.11
N GLU A 68 7.88 0.05 -9.18
CA GLU A 68 7.53 -0.28 -7.79
C GLU A 68 6.75 0.84 -7.12
N GLN A 69 7.18 2.10 -7.28
CA GLN A 69 6.43 3.25 -6.74
C GLN A 69 5.03 3.36 -7.35
N CYS A 70 4.88 3.09 -8.65
CA CYS A 70 3.58 3.09 -9.30
C CYS A 70 2.68 1.94 -8.81
N ASN A 71 3.24 0.76 -8.55
CA ASN A 71 2.50 -0.35 -7.94
C ASN A 71 2.12 -0.03 -6.48
N ASN A 72 2.95 0.73 -5.78
CA ASN A 72 2.66 1.26 -4.44
C ASN A 72 1.70 2.45 -4.48
N LYS A 73 1.38 3.06 -5.62
CA LYS A 73 0.33 4.10 -5.65
C LYS A 73 -0.99 3.45 -5.30
N ARG A 74 -1.79 4.16 -4.50
CA ARG A 74 -3.15 3.77 -4.12
C ARG A 74 -3.92 3.39 -5.38
N VAL A 75 -4.05 2.10 -5.66
CA VAL A 75 -4.86 1.62 -6.78
C VAL A 75 -6.28 2.10 -6.52
N SER A 76 -6.78 2.96 -7.40
CA SER A 76 -8.20 3.31 -7.51
C SER A 76 -8.99 2.10 -8.04
N VAL A 77 -8.81 0.94 -7.43
CA VAL A 77 -9.79 -0.13 -7.57
C VAL A 77 -10.98 0.31 -6.74
N ARG A 78 -12.17 0.33 -7.33
CA ARG A 78 -13.44 0.48 -6.59
C ARG A 78 -13.46 -0.60 -5.50
N GLN A 79 -12.98 -0.29 -4.30
CA GLN A 79 -12.98 -1.18 -3.15
C GLN A 79 -14.43 -1.27 -2.66
N LYS A 80 -15.22 -2.14 -3.31
CA LYS A 80 -16.54 -2.51 -2.82
C LYS A 80 -16.34 -3.48 -1.67
N TRP A 81 -17.06 -3.25 -0.59
CA TRP A 81 -17.14 -4.23 0.49
C TRP A 81 -17.73 -5.53 -0.03
N PHE A 82 -17.25 -6.65 0.47
CA PHE A 82 -17.72 -7.98 0.11
C PHE A 82 -17.66 -8.94 1.29
N TYR A 83 -18.57 -9.91 1.27
CA TYR A 83 -18.48 -11.14 2.04
C TYR A 83 -17.65 -12.17 1.27
N GLY A 84 -16.88 -12.97 1.99
CA GLY A 84 -16.30 -14.20 1.47
C GLY A 84 -16.55 -15.37 2.43
N TYR A 85 -16.86 -16.53 1.87
CA TYR A 85 -17.13 -17.75 2.63
C TYR A 85 -16.16 -18.83 2.21
N GLY A 86 -15.36 -19.31 3.15
CA GLY A 86 -14.31 -20.30 2.95
C GLY A 86 -14.80 -21.75 3.09
N PRO A 87 -14.01 -22.71 2.59
CA PRO A 87 -14.38 -24.12 2.60
C PRO A 87 -14.42 -24.75 3.99
N ASN A 88 -13.78 -24.15 5.00
CA ASN A 88 -13.75 -24.67 6.37
C ASN A 88 -14.62 -23.86 7.34
N GLY A 89 -15.58 -23.08 6.81
CA GLY A 89 -16.48 -22.24 7.61
C GLY A 89 -15.91 -20.85 7.95
N GLU A 90 -14.83 -20.43 7.29
CA GLU A 90 -14.32 -19.06 7.41
C GLU A 90 -15.32 -18.06 6.82
N MET A 91 -15.47 -16.91 7.47
CA MET A 91 -16.25 -15.79 6.94
C MET A 91 -15.42 -14.52 7.00
N ILE A 92 -15.38 -13.78 5.89
CA ILE A 92 -14.65 -12.51 5.78
C ILE A 92 -15.59 -11.39 5.38
N ILE A 93 -15.31 -10.20 5.91
CA ILE A 93 -15.91 -8.94 5.51
C ILE A 93 -14.76 -7.99 5.24
N ASP A 94 -14.45 -7.75 3.97
CA ASP A 94 -13.30 -6.94 3.54
C ASP A 94 -13.71 -6.09 2.33
N ASN A 95 -12.94 -5.05 2.03
CA ASN A 95 -13.03 -4.30 0.78
C ASN A 95 -11.74 -4.40 -0.04
N ASN A 96 -10.71 -5.08 0.49
CA ASN A 96 -9.40 -5.25 -0.12
C ASN A 96 -9.15 -6.70 -0.57
N GLN A 97 -9.50 -6.97 -1.82
CA GLN A 97 -9.28 -8.27 -2.48
C GLN A 97 -7.80 -8.70 -2.49
N ALA A 98 -6.85 -7.76 -2.56
CA ALA A 98 -5.42 -8.08 -2.56
C ALA A 98 -4.96 -8.55 -1.18
N LYS A 99 -5.39 -7.87 -0.12
CA LYS A 99 -5.09 -8.27 1.27
C LYS A 99 -5.71 -9.64 1.59
N THR A 100 -6.98 -9.83 1.22
CA THR A 100 -7.65 -11.14 1.30
C THR A 100 -6.87 -12.20 0.51
N GLY A 101 -6.41 -11.86 -0.69
CA GLY A 101 -5.60 -12.73 -1.55
C GLY A 101 -4.32 -13.21 -0.89
N VAL A 102 -3.56 -12.30 -0.28
CA VAL A 102 -2.33 -12.66 0.44
C VAL A 102 -2.60 -13.53 1.66
N PHE A 103 -3.63 -13.22 2.45
CA PHE A 103 -3.91 -13.93 3.70
C PHE A 103 -4.42 -15.36 3.49
N PHE A 104 -5.28 -15.57 2.47
CA PHE A 104 -5.92 -16.87 2.21
C PHE A 104 -5.33 -17.61 1.01
N ASP A 105 -4.20 -17.14 0.48
CA ASP A 105 -3.57 -17.67 -0.75
C ASP A 105 -4.57 -17.70 -1.93
N LEU A 106 -5.25 -16.58 -2.18
CA LEU A 106 -6.26 -16.43 -3.23
C LEU A 106 -5.79 -15.45 -4.30
N ASN A 107 -6.07 -15.77 -5.56
CA ASN A 107 -5.76 -14.88 -6.68
C ASN A 107 -6.79 -13.75 -6.75
N ASN A 108 -6.30 -12.50 -6.65
CA ASN A 108 -7.13 -11.29 -6.70
C ASN A 108 -8.04 -11.23 -7.96
N ALA A 109 -7.53 -11.61 -9.14
CA ALA A 109 -8.34 -11.62 -10.37
C ALA A 109 -9.48 -12.65 -10.32
N HIS A 110 -9.28 -13.77 -9.63
CA HIS A 110 -10.33 -14.77 -9.41
C HIS A 110 -11.35 -14.31 -8.36
N ILE A 111 -10.92 -13.64 -7.29
CA ILE A 111 -11.84 -13.00 -6.33
C ILE A 111 -12.71 -11.98 -7.07
N SER A 112 -12.11 -11.11 -7.87
CA SER A 112 -12.83 -10.14 -8.73
C SER A 112 -13.80 -10.83 -9.69
N SER A 113 -13.38 -11.92 -10.33
CA SER A 113 -14.25 -12.71 -11.21
C SER A 113 -15.43 -13.34 -10.46
N CYS A 114 -15.24 -13.76 -9.20
CA CYS A 114 -16.34 -14.25 -8.36
C CYS A 114 -17.33 -13.14 -8.01
N LEU A 115 -16.84 -11.98 -7.59
CA LEU A 115 -17.67 -10.82 -7.27
C LEU A 115 -18.45 -10.28 -8.47
N LEU A 116 -17.94 -10.49 -9.69
CA LEU A 116 -18.61 -10.14 -10.95
C LEU A 116 -19.55 -11.26 -11.46
N GLY A 117 -19.66 -12.39 -10.76
CA GLY A 117 -20.46 -13.55 -11.17
C GLY A 117 -19.89 -14.32 -12.37
N LYS A 118 -18.65 -14.03 -12.79
CA LYS A 118 -17.97 -14.72 -13.91
C LYS A 118 -17.38 -16.07 -13.49
N LEU A 119 -17.00 -16.19 -12.22
CA LEU A 119 -16.48 -17.42 -11.62
C LEU A 119 -17.37 -17.80 -10.44
N LYS A 120 -17.70 -19.08 -10.27
CA LYS A 120 -18.56 -19.51 -9.16
C LYS A 120 -17.82 -19.50 -7.81
N GLN A 121 -16.57 -19.95 -7.81
CA GLN A 121 -15.73 -20.05 -6.62
C GLN A 121 -14.24 -20.02 -6.97
N HIS A 122 -13.38 -19.73 -6.00
CA HIS A 122 -11.93 -19.85 -6.11
C HIS A 122 -11.35 -20.58 -4.89
N LYS A 123 -10.71 -21.74 -5.08
CA LYS A 123 -10.19 -22.60 -3.99
C LYS A 123 -11.24 -22.90 -2.90
N GLY A 124 -12.50 -23.14 -3.31
CA GLY A 124 -13.62 -23.37 -2.38
C GLY A 124 -14.21 -22.10 -1.76
N TRP A 125 -13.61 -20.93 -2.02
CA TRP A 125 -14.16 -19.65 -1.57
C TRP A 125 -15.24 -19.12 -2.51
N THR A 126 -16.32 -18.63 -1.94
CA THR A 126 -17.35 -17.85 -2.64
C THR A 126 -17.34 -16.40 -2.16
N PHE A 127 -17.79 -15.48 -3.01
CA PHE A 127 -17.72 -14.05 -2.72
C PHE A 127 -18.99 -13.33 -3.15
N GLN A 128 -19.43 -12.35 -2.35
CA GLN A 128 -20.62 -11.56 -2.61
C GLN A 128 -20.39 -10.09 -2.24
N THR A 129 -20.67 -9.16 -3.15
CA THR A 129 -20.57 -7.73 -2.85
C THR A 129 -21.65 -7.29 -1.87
N ILE A 130 -21.28 -6.41 -0.94
CA ILE A 130 -22.21 -5.67 -0.08
C ILE A 130 -22.64 -4.43 -0.87
N THR A 131 -23.90 -4.42 -1.29
CA THR A 131 -24.55 -3.23 -1.89
C THR A 131 -24.77 -2.15 -0.86
#